data_AF-A0A8T6EDB6-F1
#
_entry.id   AF-A0A8T6EDB6-F1
#
_cell.length_a   1.000
_cell.length_b   1.000
_cell.length_c   1.000
_cell.angle_alpha   90.00
_cell.angle_beta   90.00
_cell.angle_gamma   90.00
#
_symmetry.space_group_name_H-M   'P 1'
#
loop_
_entity.id
_entity.type
_entity.pdbx_description
1 polymer ?
#
loop_
_entity_poly.entity_id
_entity_poly.type
_entity_poly.pdbx_seq_one_letter_code
_entity_poly.pdbx_strand_id
1 'polypeptide(L)'
;MLTNVLSRRRPAAILAASGVLALVLFLLMSGRAHAQELDAEVAFILNTFSFLIWGALVMWMCAGFTMLESGSVRTKNASMICLKNIGLYSIAGLAYFFIGYNLMYVDLVGGVIGSFNLLYGPTSQEIALVGGEGDAAAIVANNDYSTMSDWFFQMVFVATAASIVSGALAERVKMWTFFLFVLVLTGFIYPTVGAWTWGGGWLAELGFQDFAGSTIVHGVGGWAALAGILVVGPRLGKFRADGTPRPTPPSNILVVTLGVFILWFGWFGFNGGSQLALGSAGDAVAMSHVLVNTNLAACAGVMAALAGSRYLLGRMDLFAGLNGAIAGLVSITAGPDITDHYWAVIIGAIGGLICTAGLKALERLQLDDVVGAVPAHLFAGIWGTLAASIVAGADIAVQALGVLAIGAFVFTISWVLWQVLAMTLSVRVTPEVERLGQDVGELGIEAYPEFVVMPEEVFADGE
;
A
#
# COMPACT_ATOMS: atom_id res chain seq x y z
N MET A 1 65.63 -29.33 -74.13
CA MET A 1 66.15 -28.51 -73.02
C MET A 1 64.98 -27.71 -72.48
N LEU A 2 64.63 -27.93 -71.21
CA LEU A 2 63.93 -27.01 -70.31
C LEU A 2 62.48 -26.54 -70.57
N THR A 3 61.75 -26.56 -69.45
CA THR A 3 60.77 -25.59 -68.95
C THR A 3 59.26 -25.74 -69.21
N ASN A 4 58.57 -25.92 -68.08
CA ASN A 4 57.29 -25.34 -67.67
C ASN A 4 56.00 -26.10 -67.99
N VAL A 5 55.77 -27.18 -67.23
CA VAL A 5 54.41 -27.65 -66.86
C VAL A 5 54.29 -27.76 -65.34
N LEU A 6 54.53 -26.66 -64.62
CA LEU A 6 54.21 -26.53 -63.20
C LEU A 6 53.72 -25.11 -62.91
N SER A 7 52.49 -24.79 -63.29
CA SER A 7 51.72 -23.76 -62.60
C SER A 7 50.24 -23.93 -62.90
N ARG A 8 49.38 -23.50 -61.97
CA ARG A 8 47.91 -23.40 -62.09
C ARG A 8 47.08 -24.59 -61.61
N ARG A 9 47.38 -25.17 -60.45
CA ARG A 9 46.34 -25.76 -59.59
C ARG A 9 46.75 -25.65 -58.13
N ARG A 10 46.50 -24.52 -57.46
CA ARG A 10 46.57 -24.42 -55.98
C ARG A 10 46.10 -23.13 -55.25
N PRO A 11 45.42 -22.12 -55.83
CA PRO A 11 44.89 -21.03 -54.98
C PRO A 11 43.53 -21.35 -54.33
N ALA A 12 42.64 -22.09 -55.00
CA ALA A 12 41.25 -22.27 -54.52
C ALA A 12 41.13 -23.22 -53.32
N ALA A 13 41.90 -24.32 -53.27
CA ALA A 13 41.83 -25.30 -52.19
C ALA A 13 42.42 -24.78 -50.86
N ILE A 14 43.43 -23.89 -50.94
CA ILE A 14 44.06 -23.29 -49.75
C ILE A 14 43.16 -22.21 -49.16
N LEU A 15 42.48 -21.40 -50.01
CA LEU A 15 41.48 -20.43 -49.55
C LEU A 15 40.24 -21.09 -48.92
N ALA A 16 39.76 -22.20 -49.48
CA ALA A 16 38.62 -22.92 -48.93
C ALA A 16 38.96 -23.55 -47.57
N ALA A 17 40.15 -24.14 -47.42
CA ALA A 17 40.58 -24.73 -46.16
C ALA A 17 40.82 -23.67 -45.05
N SER A 18 41.35 -22.50 -45.41
CA SER A 18 41.54 -21.39 -44.46
C SER A 18 40.22 -20.70 -44.09
N GLY A 19 39.25 -20.62 -45.01
CA GLY A 19 37.90 -20.15 -44.71
C GLY A 19 37.13 -21.09 -43.77
N VAL A 20 37.24 -22.41 -43.96
CA VAL A 20 36.63 -23.41 -43.07
C VAL A 20 37.32 -23.42 -41.70
N LEU A 21 38.65 -23.30 -41.65
CA LEU A 21 39.37 -23.21 -40.39
C LEU A 21 39.04 -21.91 -39.62
N ALA A 22 38.91 -20.78 -40.32
CA ALA A 22 38.48 -19.52 -39.73
C ALA A 22 37.03 -19.57 -39.24
N LEU A 23 36.13 -20.24 -39.96
CA LEU A 23 34.73 -20.44 -39.55
C LEU A 23 34.63 -21.39 -38.35
N VAL A 24 35.43 -22.46 -38.32
CA VAL A 24 35.52 -23.39 -37.18
C VAL A 24 36.15 -22.71 -35.98
N LEU A 25 37.20 -21.90 -36.15
CA LEU A 25 37.77 -21.07 -35.09
C LEU A 25 36.78 -20.01 -34.61
N PHE A 26 35.99 -19.39 -35.50
CA PHE A 26 34.94 -18.44 -35.13
C PHE A 26 33.77 -19.11 -34.40
N LEU A 27 33.42 -20.35 -34.75
CA LEU A 27 32.42 -21.17 -34.05
C LEU A 27 32.94 -21.75 -32.72
N LEU A 28 34.26 -21.95 -32.60
CA LEU A 28 34.93 -22.35 -31.35
C LEU A 28 35.22 -21.16 -30.44
N MET A 29 35.41 -19.95 -31.00
CA MET A 29 35.59 -18.67 -30.29
C MET A 29 34.29 -17.92 -30.03
N SER A 30 33.20 -18.27 -30.71
CA SER A 30 31.85 -18.07 -30.18
C SER A 30 31.69 -19.05 -29.03
N GLY A 31 32.45 -18.79 -27.97
CA GLY A 31 32.23 -19.40 -26.67
C GLY A 31 30.74 -19.30 -26.43
N ARG A 32 30.14 -20.44 -26.08
CA ARG A 32 28.80 -20.44 -25.50
C ARG A 32 28.80 -19.32 -24.49
N ALA A 33 28.07 -18.24 -24.79
CA ALA A 33 27.67 -17.31 -23.77
C ALA A 33 26.86 -18.16 -22.81
N HIS A 34 27.55 -18.73 -21.82
CA HIS A 34 26.87 -19.23 -20.65
C HIS A 34 26.17 -17.97 -20.16
N ALA A 35 24.84 -18.01 -20.10
CA ALA A 35 24.13 -17.08 -19.27
C ALA A 35 24.81 -17.21 -17.90
N GLN A 36 25.67 -16.25 -17.57
CA GLN A 36 26.29 -16.22 -16.27
C GLN A 36 25.14 -15.90 -15.34
N GLU A 37 24.64 -16.92 -14.64
CA GLU A 37 23.67 -16.68 -13.58
C GLU A 37 24.27 -15.61 -12.67
N LEU A 38 23.45 -14.61 -12.35
CA LEU A 38 23.88 -13.55 -11.45
C LEU A 38 24.35 -14.21 -10.16
N ASP A 39 25.51 -13.80 -9.67
CA ASP A 39 26.04 -14.32 -8.43
C ASP A 39 25.03 -14.16 -7.28
N ALA A 40 24.82 -15.21 -6.48
CA ALA A 40 23.77 -15.26 -5.46
C ALA A 40 23.92 -14.13 -4.43
N GLU A 41 25.17 -13.77 -4.10
CA GLU A 41 25.46 -12.63 -3.23
C GLU A 41 24.96 -11.31 -3.84
N VAL A 42 25.15 -11.11 -5.15
CA VAL A 42 24.64 -9.92 -5.85
C VAL A 42 23.11 -9.90 -5.88
N ALA A 43 22.45 -11.04 -6.12
CA ALA A 43 20.99 -11.13 -6.08
C ALA A 43 20.45 -10.80 -4.68
N PHE A 44 21.01 -11.40 -3.63
CA PHE A 44 20.69 -11.10 -2.24
C PHE A 44 20.85 -9.61 -1.91
N ILE A 45 21.97 -9.00 -2.33
CA ILE A 45 22.24 -7.56 -2.12
C ILE A 45 21.17 -6.70 -2.82
N LEU A 46 20.85 -7.00 -4.08
CA LEU A 46 19.88 -6.21 -4.84
C LEU A 46 18.45 -6.36 -4.31
N ASN A 47 18.04 -7.57 -3.93
CA ASN A 47 16.73 -7.81 -3.32
C ASN A 47 16.63 -7.11 -1.95
N THR A 48 17.65 -7.25 -1.11
CA THR A 48 17.72 -6.58 0.20
C THR A 48 17.68 -5.05 0.04
N PHE A 49 18.48 -4.51 -0.89
CA PHE A 49 18.49 -3.07 -1.18
C PHE A 49 17.12 -2.58 -1.69
N SER A 50 16.49 -3.36 -2.56
CA SER A 50 15.13 -3.13 -3.07
C SER A 50 14.15 -2.94 -1.91
N PHE A 51 14.10 -3.87 -0.94
CA PHE A 51 13.21 -3.79 0.22
C PHE A 51 13.46 -2.57 1.10
N LEU A 52 14.72 -2.23 1.33
CA LEU A 52 15.06 -1.06 2.15
C LEU A 52 14.63 0.25 1.48
N ILE A 53 14.89 0.41 0.18
CA ILE A 53 14.56 1.64 -0.55
C ILE A 53 13.06 1.75 -0.82
N TRP A 54 12.43 0.70 -1.34
CA TRP A 54 10.99 0.71 -1.57
C TRP A 54 10.22 0.81 -0.26
N GLY A 55 10.68 0.13 0.79
CA GLY A 55 10.12 0.28 2.14
C GLY A 55 10.23 1.69 2.68
N ALA A 56 11.33 2.40 2.44
CA ALA A 56 11.47 3.81 2.82
C ALA A 56 10.51 4.72 2.04
N LEU A 57 10.25 4.43 0.76
CA LEU A 57 9.26 5.15 -0.03
C LEU A 57 7.82 4.89 0.44
N VAL A 58 7.51 3.64 0.84
CA VAL A 58 6.21 3.32 1.45
C VAL A 58 6.08 3.96 2.83
N MET A 59 7.14 3.99 3.65
CA MET A 59 7.16 4.75 4.90
C MET A 59 6.83 6.22 4.67
N TRP A 60 7.36 6.81 3.59
CA TRP A 60 7.07 8.21 3.24
C TRP A 60 5.58 8.46 2.90
N MET A 61 4.81 7.41 2.57
CA MET A 61 3.34 7.53 2.47
C MET A 61 2.71 7.96 3.80
N CYS A 62 3.34 7.70 4.95
CA CYS A 62 2.86 8.20 6.25
C CYS A 62 2.83 9.73 6.30
N ALA A 63 3.82 10.39 5.71
CA ALA A 63 3.79 11.84 5.52
C ALA A 63 2.67 12.25 4.55
N GLY A 64 2.44 11.46 3.50
CA GLY A 64 1.33 11.64 2.56
C GLY A 64 -0.05 11.59 3.23
N PHE A 65 -0.32 10.56 4.03
CA PHE A 65 -1.54 10.43 4.83
C PHE A 65 -1.68 11.58 5.83
N THR A 66 -0.60 11.92 6.54
CA THR A 66 -0.60 13.06 7.47
C THR A 66 -1.04 14.36 6.79
N MET A 67 -0.46 14.66 5.61
CA MET A 67 -0.80 15.87 4.85
C MET A 67 -2.21 15.80 4.26
N LEU A 68 -2.59 14.67 3.66
CA LEU A 68 -3.93 14.47 3.11
C LEU A 68 -5.01 14.65 4.18
N GLU A 69 -4.86 14.01 5.33
CA GLU A 69 -5.82 14.05 6.41
C GLU A 69 -5.86 15.43 7.10
N SER A 70 -4.70 15.99 7.45
CA SER A 70 -4.63 17.26 8.21
C SER A 70 -5.12 18.45 7.38
N GLY A 71 -4.91 18.41 6.06
CA GLY A 71 -5.46 19.37 5.11
C GLY A 71 -6.97 19.19 4.88
N SER A 72 -7.52 17.98 5.05
CA SER A 72 -8.93 17.66 4.76
C SER A 72 -9.86 17.92 5.93
N VAL A 73 -9.36 17.86 7.16
CA VAL A 73 -10.13 18.23 8.36
C VAL A 73 -10.33 19.74 8.46
N ARG A 74 -11.27 20.16 9.32
CA ARG A 74 -11.38 21.58 9.72
C ARG A 74 -10.14 22.01 10.51
N THR A 75 -9.80 23.30 10.41
CA THR A 75 -8.57 23.91 10.99
C THR A 75 -8.34 23.55 12.46
N LYS A 76 -9.40 23.44 13.25
CA LYS A 76 -9.41 23.09 14.69
C LYS A 76 -9.04 21.63 15.05
N ASN A 77 -8.71 20.81 14.05
CA ASN A 77 -8.41 19.38 14.21
C ASN A 77 -7.09 18.97 13.53
N ALA A 78 -6.36 19.91 12.92
CA ALA A 78 -5.21 19.58 12.09
C ALA A 78 -4.04 19.03 12.93
N SER A 79 -3.76 19.63 14.10
CA SER A 79 -2.69 19.15 14.99
C SER A 79 -2.98 17.75 15.53
N MET A 80 -4.23 17.47 15.85
CA MET A 80 -4.70 16.15 16.27
C MET A 80 -4.48 15.08 15.20
N ILE A 81 -4.62 15.42 13.92
CA ILE A 81 -4.30 14.50 12.84
C ILE A 81 -2.80 14.23 12.73
N CYS A 82 -1.96 15.26 12.88
CA CYS A 82 -0.51 15.08 12.91
C CYS A 82 -0.08 14.14 14.02
N LEU A 83 -0.62 14.32 15.24
CA LEU A 83 -0.33 13.44 16.37
C LEU A 83 -0.85 12.01 16.15
N LYS A 84 -2.07 11.86 15.62
CA LYS A 84 -2.62 10.54 15.29
C LYS A 84 -1.75 9.79 14.29
N ASN A 85 -1.23 10.45 13.25
CA ASN A 85 -0.41 9.80 12.23
C ASN A 85 0.98 9.36 12.73
N ILE A 86 1.68 10.18 13.51
CA ILE A 86 2.98 9.75 14.08
C ILE A 86 2.78 8.66 15.15
N GLY A 87 1.69 8.75 15.93
CA GLY A 87 1.35 7.78 16.96
C GLY A 87 0.92 6.43 16.37
N LEU A 88 0.05 6.42 15.37
CA LEU A 88 -0.40 5.18 14.72
C LEU A 88 0.76 4.44 14.06
N TYR A 89 1.68 5.16 13.42
CA TYR A 89 2.85 4.54 12.79
C TYR A 89 3.75 3.86 13.83
N SER A 90 3.98 4.55 14.95
CA SER A 90 4.77 4.02 16.07
C SER A 90 4.11 2.76 16.68
N ILE A 91 2.79 2.79 16.87
CA ILE A 91 2.03 1.64 17.39
C ILE A 91 2.05 0.49 16.38
N ALA A 92 1.84 0.77 15.09
CA ALA A 92 1.89 -0.24 14.04
C ALA A 92 3.23 -0.97 14.02
N GLY A 93 4.34 -0.21 14.02
CA GLY A 93 5.68 -0.78 14.05
C GLY A 93 5.94 -1.65 15.27
N LEU A 94 5.58 -1.17 16.47
CA LEU A 94 5.76 -1.93 17.70
C LEU A 94 4.87 -3.18 17.75
N ALA A 95 3.58 -3.05 17.43
CA ALA A 95 2.64 -4.18 17.45
C ALA A 95 3.06 -5.27 16.45
N TYR A 96 3.48 -4.86 15.26
CA TYR A 96 3.93 -5.78 14.22
C TYR A 96 5.27 -6.44 14.58
N PHE A 97 6.20 -5.71 15.21
CA PHE A 97 7.43 -6.26 15.76
C PHE A 97 7.19 -7.28 16.88
N PHE A 98 6.36 -6.93 17.86
CA PHE A 98 6.16 -7.75 19.05
C PHE A 98 5.40 -9.03 18.78
N ILE A 99 4.45 -9.03 17.84
CA ILE A 99 3.61 -10.21 17.58
C ILE A 99 3.14 -10.33 16.13
N GLY A 100 2.87 -9.21 15.45
CA GLY A 100 2.20 -9.25 14.14
C GLY A 100 2.97 -10.00 13.05
N TYR A 101 4.29 -9.85 12.95
CA TYR A 101 5.08 -10.56 11.93
C TYR A 101 5.02 -12.08 12.14
N ASN A 102 5.17 -12.55 13.37
CA ASN A 102 5.09 -13.98 13.70
C ASN A 102 3.70 -14.56 13.37
N LEU A 103 2.63 -13.82 13.68
CA LEU A 103 1.27 -14.24 13.33
C LEU A 103 1.02 -14.28 11.83
N MET A 104 1.74 -13.48 11.03
CA MET A 104 1.56 -13.40 9.59
C MET A 104 2.38 -14.43 8.83
N TYR A 105 3.63 -14.70 9.23
CA TYR A 105 4.60 -15.43 8.40
C TYR A 105 5.25 -16.65 9.05
N VAL A 106 5.16 -16.85 10.38
CA VAL A 106 5.97 -17.86 11.08
C VAL A 106 5.10 -19.01 11.58
N ASP A 107 5.50 -20.26 11.29
CA ASP A 107 4.88 -21.50 11.77
C ASP A 107 3.34 -21.54 11.60
N LEU A 108 2.86 -21.33 10.38
CA LEU A 108 1.44 -21.24 10.08
C LEU A 108 0.64 -22.49 10.53
N VAL A 109 -0.22 -22.34 11.53
CA VAL A 109 -1.02 -23.44 12.08
C VAL A 109 -2.31 -23.59 11.26
N GLY A 110 -2.43 -24.72 10.57
CA GLY A 110 -3.63 -25.08 9.81
C GLY A 110 -3.96 -24.12 8.66
N GLY A 111 -2.99 -23.33 8.19
CA GLY A 111 -3.19 -22.36 7.11
C GLY A 111 -3.95 -21.09 7.52
N VAL A 112 -4.20 -20.86 8.81
CA VAL A 112 -5.09 -19.78 9.29
C VAL A 112 -4.35 -18.67 10.04
N ILE A 113 -3.38 -19.01 10.89
CA ILE A 113 -2.62 -18.00 11.65
C ILE A 113 -1.26 -18.55 12.05
N GLY A 114 -0.25 -17.69 12.11
CA GLY A 114 1.10 -18.03 12.53
C GLY A 114 1.26 -18.12 14.04
N SER A 115 2.53 -18.13 14.46
CA SER A 115 2.95 -18.34 15.83
C SER A 115 2.63 -17.15 16.74
N PHE A 116 2.17 -17.45 17.96
CA PHE A 116 1.95 -16.48 19.04
C PHE A 116 3.24 -16.15 19.81
N ASN A 117 4.41 -16.53 19.28
CA ASN A 117 5.70 -16.13 19.88
C ASN A 117 5.85 -14.62 19.86
N LEU A 118 6.31 -14.07 20.98
CA LEU A 118 6.65 -12.66 21.07
C LEU A 118 8.04 -12.43 20.50
N LEU A 119 8.21 -11.27 19.85
CA LEU A 119 9.43 -10.79 19.21
C LEU A 119 9.79 -11.55 17.93
N TYR A 120 10.17 -10.78 16.92
CA TYR A 120 10.79 -11.28 15.70
C TYR A 120 12.19 -10.68 15.58
N GLY A 121 13.11 -11.34 14.87
CA GLY A 121 14.48 -10.88 14.76
C GLY A 121 15.27 -11.55 13.65
N PRO A 122 16.52 -11.09 13.42
CA PRO A 122 17.39 -11.67 12.41
C PRO A 122 17.70 -13.13 12.72
N THR A 123 18.05 -13.88 11.68
CA THR A 123 18.46 -15.28 11.82
C THR A 123 19.80 -15.38 12.57
N SER A 124 20.09 -16.54 13.17
CA SER A 124 21.38 -16.77 13.82
C SER A 124 22.57 -16.59 12.87
N GLN A 125 22.39 -16.92 11.59
CA GLN A 125 23.39 -16.77 10.54
C GLN A 125 23.65 -15.30 10.20
N GLU A 126 22.60 -14.47 10.11
CA GLU A 126 22.77 -13.02 9.91
C GLU A 126 23.45 -12.35 11.09
N ILE A 127 23.13 -12.77 12.34
CA ILE A 127 23.82 -12.29 13.54
C ILE A 127 25.31 -12.65 13.49
N ALA A 128 25.65 -13.90 13.15
CA ALA A 128 27.03 -14.37 13.03
C ALA A 128 27.79 -13.60 11.92
N LEU A 129 27.14 -13.34 10.78
CA LEU A 129 27.71 -12.57 9.67
C LEU A 129 28.07 -11.14 10.10
N VAL A 130 27.15 -10.42 10.75
CA VAL A 130 27.42 -9.07 11.27
C VAL A 130 28.47 -9.09 12.39
N GLY A 131 28.52 -10.18 13.17
CA GLY A 131 29.53 -10.43 14.19
C GLY A 131 30.93 -10.74 13.65
N GLY A 132 31.09 -10.93 12.33
CA GLY A 132 32.37 -11.24 11.69
C GLY A 132 32.79 -12.71 11.82
N GLU A 133 31.86 -13.62 12.12
CA GLU A 133 32.13 -15.06 12.21
C GLU A 133 32.19 -15.68 10.81
N GLY A 134 33.36 -16.22 10.45
CA GLY A 134 33.70 -16.66 9.10
C GLY A 134 33.15 -18.03 8.74
N ASP A 135 31.98 -18.01 8.08
CA ASP A 135 31.38 -19.00 7.15
C ASP A 135 29.89 -18.69 6.90
N ALA A 136 29.32 -17.75 7.66
CA ALA A 136 27.92 -17.33 7.52
C ALA A 136 27.61 -16.59 6.22
N ALA A 137 28.59 -15.91 5.60
CA ALA A 137 28.38 -15.10 4.40
C ALA A 137 27.82 -15.92 3.23
N ALA A 138 28.41 -17.10 2.97
CA ALA A 138 27.94 -17.99 1.90
C ALA A 138 26.54 -18.56 2.20
N ILE A 139 26.19 -18.78 3.46
CA ILE A 139 24.86 -19.28 3.85
C ILE A 139 23.81 -18.18 3.65
N VAL A 140 24.08 -16.98 4.16
CA VAL A 140 23.15 -15.83 4.07
C VAL A 140 22.96 -15.39 2.62
N ALA A 141 24.03 -15.39 1.80
CA ALA A 141 23.97 -15.04 0.38
C ALA A 141 23.09 -15.99 -0.46
N ASN A 142 22.78 -17.19 0.04
CA ASN A 142 21.86 -18.11 -0.63
C ASN A 142 20.39 -17.93 -0.20
N ASN A 143 20.10 -17.01 0.72
CA ASN A 143 18.73 -16.56 0.97
C ASN A 143 18.30 -15.57 -0.12
N ASP A 144 17.00 -15.36 -0.29
CA ASP A 144 16.49 -14.40 -1.29
C ASP A 144 16.83 -12.95 -0.92
N TYR A 145 16.73 -12.60 0.36
CA TYR A 145 16.98 -11.26 0.90
C TYR A 145 17.23 -11.34 2.42
N SER A 146 17.69 -10.24 3.02
CA SER A 146 17.86 -10.17 4.47
C SER A 146 16.51 -10.17 5.19
N THR A 147 16.42 -10.96 6.25
CA THR A 147 15.23 -11.16 7.08
C THR A 147 14.61 -9.86 7.57
N MET A 148 15.45 -8.94 8.09
CA MET A 148 14.95 -7.68 8.66
C MET A 148 14.55 -6.66 7.58
N SER A 149 14.99 -6.84 6.33
CA SER A 149 14.55 -6.00 5.21
C SER A 149 13.10 -6.30 4.83
N ASP A 150 12.71 -7.58 4.82
CA ASP A 150 11.30 -7.96 4.61
C ASP A 150 10.43 -7.53 5.79
N TRP A 151 10.88 -7.73 7.03
CA TRP A 151 10.14 -7.21 8.20
C TRP A 151 9.81 -5.72 8.07
N PHE A 152 10.80 -4.90 7.69
CA PHE A 152 10.61 -3.48 7.49
C PHE A 152 9.63 -3.19 6.35
N PHE A 153 9.79 -3.87 5.21
CA PHE A 153 8.91 -3.71 4.05
C PHE A 153 7.46 -4.09 4.37
N GLN A 154 7.21 -5.18 5.07
CA GLN A 154 5.85 -5.59 5.46
C GLN A 154 5.23 -4.67 6.52
N MET A 155 6.04 -4.20 7.49
CA MET A 155 5.57 -3.32 8.57
C MET A 155 4.91 -2.04 8.04
N VAL A 156 5.48 -1.44 6.99
CA VAL A 156 4.96 -0.19 6.42
C VAL A 156 3.63 -0.39 5.66
N PHE A 157 3.32 -1.62 5.20
CA PHE A 157 2.01 -1.96 4.63
C PHE A 157 0.94 -2.09 5.73
N VAL A 158 1.32 -2.70 6.85
CA VAL A 158 0.47 -2.82 8.04
C VAL A 158 0.10 -1.43 8.57
N ALA A 159 1.08 -0.53 8.65
CA ALA A 159 0.85 0.87 9.04
C ALA A 159 -0.08 1.60 8.05
N THR A 160 0.07 1.34 6.75
CA THR A 160 -0.80 1.90 5.70
C THR A 160 -2.27 1.51 5.90
N ALA A 161 -2.56 0.25 6.23
CA ALA A 161 -3.92 -0.19 6.53
C ALA A 161 -4.54 0.57 7.73
N ALA A 162 -3.74 0.88 8.76
CA ALA A 162 -4.17 1.66 9.91
C ALA A 162 -4.42 3.16 9.58
N SER A 163 -3.58 3.77 8.73
CA SER A 163 -3.77 5.15 8.27
C SER A 163 -5.08 5.35 7.53
N ILE A 164 -5.54 4.36 6.74
CA ILE A 164 -6.84 4.41 6.05
C ILE A 164 -7.99 4.63 7.04
N VAL A 165 -7.92 3.99 8.23
CA VAL A 165 -8.91 4.16 9.29
C VAL A 165 -8.82 5.53 9.96
N SER A 166 -7.61 6.06 10.16
CA SER A 166 -7.38 7.40 10.74
C SER A 166 -8.16 8.48 9.98
N GLY A 167 -7.94 8.56 8.66
CA GLY A 167 -8.58 9.56 7.82
C GLY A 167 -10.10 9.45 7.83
N ALA A 168 -10.65 8.24 7.74
CA ALA A 168 -12.10 8.03 7.79
C ALA A 168 -12.74 8.53 9.10
N LEU A 169 -12.04 8.34 10.22
CA LEU A 169 -12.54 8.59 11.59
C LEU A 169 -12.14 9.96 12.18
N ALA A 170 -11.46 10.79 11.40
CA ALA A 170 -11.00 12.12 11.76
C ALA A 170 -12.07 13.04 12.39
N GLU A 171 -11.61 14.01 13.20
CA GLU A 171 -12.38 15.05 13.91
C GLU A 171 -13.29 14.66 15.08
N ARG A 172 -13.69 13.40 15.22
CA ARG A 172 -14.59 12.98 16.30
C ARG A 172 -14.16 11.75 17.10
N VAL A 173 -13.26 10.93 16.55
CA VAL A 173 -12.75 9.76 17.27
C VAL A 173 -11.79 10.20 18.38
N LYS A 174 -11.98 9.65 19.59
CA LYS A 174 -11.12 9.90 20.74
C LYS A 174 -9.75 9.24 20.52
N MET A 175 -8.66 9.99 20.76
CA MET A 175 -7.31 9.58 20.35
C MET A 175 -6.86 8.24 20.94
N TRP A 176 -6.90 8.10 22.27
CA TRP A 176 -6.45 6.87 22.94
C TRP A 176 -7.28 5.64 22.57
N THR A 177 -8.58 5.83 22.34
CA THR A 177 -9.45 4.74 21.86
C THR A 177 -9.08 4.31 20.44
N PHE A 178 -8.76 5.28 19.58
CA PHE A 178 -8.23 5.00 18.24
C PHE A 178 -6.89 4.25 18.29
N PHE A 179 -5.96 4.64 19.17
CA PHE A 179 -4.67 3.95 19.33
C PHE A 179 -4.81 2.51 19.81
N LEU A 180 -5.76 2.22 20.70
CA LEU A 180 -6.08 0.85 21.10
C LEU A 180 -6.66 0.04 19.93
N PHE A 181 -7.49 0.65 19.09
CA PHE A 181 -7.96 0.00 17.87
C PHE A 181 -6.80 -0.30 16.91
N VAL A 182 -5.91 0.66 16.68
CA VAL A 182 -4.71 0.48 15.83
C VAL A 182 -3.86 -0.68 16.35
N LEU A 183 -3.59 -0.74 17.65
CA LEU A 183 -2.81 -1.83 18.27
C LEU A 183 -3.37 -3.22 17.91
N VAL A 184 -4.68 -3.41 17.98
CA VAL A 184 -5.32 -4.70 17.65
C VAL A 184 -5.38 -4.93 16.14
N LEU A 185 -5.64 -3.87 15.35
CA LEU A 185 -5.64 -3.96 13.89
C LEU A 185 -4.28 -4.45 13.38
N THR A 186 -3.19 -3.82 13.82
CA THR A 186 -1.84 -4.08 13.31
C THR A 186 -1.16 -5.27 13.98
N GLY A 187 -1.53 -5.57 15.23
CA GLY A 187 -1.00 -6.71 15.97
C GLY A 187 -1.75 -8.02 15.73
N PHE A 188 -3.00 -8.00 15.26
CA PHE A 188 -3.82 -9.22 15.14
C PHE A 188 -4.66 -9.30 13.87
N ILE A 189 -5.53 -8.31 13.60
CA ILE A 189 -6.51 -8.40 12.50
C ILE A 189 -5.80 -8.47 11.14
N TYR A 190 -4.92 -7.51 10.86
CA TYR A 190 -4.17 -7.45 9.61
C TYR A 190 -3.22 -8.66 9.45
N PRO A 191 -2.38 -9.01 10.45
CA PRO A 191 -1.55 -10.22 10.37
C PRO A 191 -2.31 -11.50 10.06
N THR A 192 -3.51 -11.68 10.62
CA THR A 192 -4.36 -12.86 10.34
C THR A 192 -4.79 -12.91 8.87
N VAL A 193 -5.16 -11.77 8.29
CA VAL A 193 -5.46 -11.69 6.85
C VAL A 193 -4.22 -11.98 6.01
N GLY A 194 -3.09 -11.38 6.39
CA GLY A 194 -1.81 -11.63 5.73
C GLY A 194 -1.41 -13.10 5.76
N ALA A 195 -1.63 -13.79 6.89
CA ALA A 195 -1.41 -15.23 7.04
C ALA A 195 -2.23 -16.06 6.04
N TRP A 196 -3.47 -15.69 5.75
CA TRP A 196 -4.31 -16.41 4.79
C TRP A 196 -3.78 -16.29 3.36
N THR A 197 -3.11 -15.19 3.06
CA THR A 197 -2.65 -14.82 1.72
C THR A 197 -1.12 -14.88 1.63
N TRP A 198 -0.42 -13.77 1.81
CA TRP A 198 1.04 -13.68 1.64
C TRP A 198 1.84 -14.58 2.59
N GLY A 199 1.27 -14.98 3.73
CA GLY A 199 1.85 -15.96 4.64
C GLY A 199 1.76 -17.42 4.18
N GLY A 200 1.14 -17.68 3.03
CA GLY A 200 1.01 -19.03 2.45
C GLY A 200 -0.17 -19.84 3.00
N GLY A 201 -1.17 -19.20 3.59
CA GLY A 201 -2.35 -19.86 4.15
C GLY A 201 -3.40 -20.29 3.12
N TRP A 202 -4.59 -20.59 3.62
CA TRP A 202 -5.65 -21.25 2.85
C TRP A 202 -6.13 -20.46 1.61
N LEU A 203 -6.09 -19.12 1.62
CA LEU A 203 -6.46 -18.34 0.43
C LEU A 203 -5.36 -18.42 -0.63
N ALA A 204 -4.09 -18.39 -0.23
CA ALA A 204 -2.98 -18.61 -1.15
C ALA A 204 -3.01 -20.02 -1.75
N GLU A 205 -3.32 -21.04 -0.96
CA GLU A 205 -3.47 -22.43 -1.46
C GLU A 205 -4.61 -22.56 -2.48
N LEU A 206 -5.69 -21.79 -2.32
CA LEU A 206 -6.77 -21.71 -3.32
C LEU A 206 -6.40 -20.91 -4.57
N GLY A 207 -5.26 -20.21 -4.56
CA GLY A 207 -4.79 -19.39 -5.67
C GLY A 207 -5.30 -17.95 -5.65
N PHE A 208 -5.66 -17.41 -4.48
CA PHE A 208 -5.99 -15.99 -4.34
C PHE A 208 -4.78 -15.12 -4.66
N GLN A 209 -4.93 -14.22 -5.62
CA GLN A 209 -3.88 -13.31 -6.07
C GLN A 209 -4.21 -11.86 -5.67
N ASP A 210 -3.28 -11.21 -5.00
CA ASP A 210 -3.35 -9.78 -4.71
C ASP A 210 -1.91 -9.28 -4.54
N PHE A 211 -1.36 -8.74 -5.63
CA PHE A 211 0.07 -8.52 -5.79
C PHE A 211 0.67 -7.63 -4.69
N ALA A 212 0.09 -6.44 -4.49
CA ALA A 212 0.55 -5.49 -3.47
C ALA A 212 -0.53 -5.11 -2.45
N GLY A 213 -1.77 -5.64 -2.54
CA GLY A 213 -2.78 -5.48 -1.49
C GLY A 213 -3.95 -4.54 -1.80
N SER A 214 -4.60 -4.65 -2.97
CA SER A 214 -5.93 -4.02 -3.19
C SER A 214 -6.95 -4.50 -2.17
N THR A 215 -6.91 -5.77 -1.79
CA THR A 215 -7.72 -6.35 -0.71
C THR A 215 -6.94 -6.43 0.58
N ILE A 216 -5.70 -6.96 0.57
CA ILE A 216 -4.92 -7.27 1.77
C ILE A 216 -4.53 -6.01 2.56
N VAL A 217 -4.38 -4.85 1.90
CA VAL A 217 -4.10 -3.57 2.58
C VAL A 217 -5.30 -2.64 2.49
N HIS A 218 -5.70 -2.28 1.27
CA HIS A 218 -6.73 -1.27 1.06
C HIS A 218 -8.13 -1.78 1.43
N GLY A 219 -8.44 -3.03 1.09
CA GLY A 219 -9.65 -3.70 1.55
C GLY A 219 -9.70 -3.85 3.07
N VAL A 220 -8.63 -4.33 3.70
CA VAL A 220 -8.54 -4.44 5.18
C VAL A 220 -8.76 -3.08 5.85
N GLY A 221 -8.00 -2.06 5.47
CA GLY A 221 -8.16 -0.71 6.00
C GLY A 221 -9.57 -0.13 5.73
N GLY A 222 -10.12 -0.39 4.54
CA GLY A 222 -11.43 0.08 4.11
C GLY A 222 -12.61 -0.58 4.84
N TRP A 223 -12.58 -1.89 5.06
CA TRP A 223 -13.58 -2.62 5.86
C TRP A 223 -13.51 -2.21 7.34
N ALA A 224 -12.31 -2.06 7.89
CA ALA A 224 -12.09 -1.56 9.24
C ALA A 224 -12.60 -0.12 9.42
N ALA A 225 -12.33 0.75 8.43
CA ALA A 225 -12.83 2.12 8.39
C ALA A 225 -14.37 2.16 8.35
N LEU A 226 -15.00 1.34 7.51
CA LEU A 226 -16.46 1.26 7.43
C LEU A 226 -17.08 0.81 8.76
N ALA A 227 -16.50 -0.19 9.42
CA ALA A 227 -16.94 -0.61 10.75
C ALA A 227 -16.85 0.53 11.77
N GLY A 228 -15.74 1.28 11.77
CA GLY A 228 -15.57 2.47 12.62
C GLY A 228 -16.56 3.58 12.31
N ILE A 229 -16.85 3.86 11.04
CA ILE A 229 -17.82 4.89 10.63
C ILE A 229 -19.21 4.57 11.20
N LEU A 230 -19.62 3.30 11.12
CA LEU A 230 -20.93 2.86 11.61
C LEU A 230 -21.07 2.99 13.13
N VAL A 231 -20.01 2.74 13.89
CA VAL A 231 -20.04 2.81 15.37
C VAL A 231 -19.85 4.24 15.88
N VAL A 232 -18.90 4.99 15.31
CA VAL A 232 -18.59 6.38 15.74
C VAL A 232 -19.67 7.36 15.29
N GLY A 233 -20.30 7.10 14.14
CA GLY A 233 -21.32 7.96 13.55
C GLY A 233 -20.78 9.25 12.92
N PRO A 234 -21.67 10.07 12.34
CA PRO A 234 -21.29 11.25 11.57
C PRO A 234 -20.81 12.42 12.43
N ARG A 235 -19.97 13.32 11.90
CA ARG A 235 -19.56 14.56 12.58
C ARG A 235 -20.78 15.43 12.87
N LEU A 236 -20.76 16.13 14.01
CA LEU A 236 -21.81 17.05 14.41
C LEU A 236 -22.04 18.12 13.34
N GLY A 237 -23.28 18.22 12.89
CA GLY A 237 -23.69 19.17 11.86
C GLY A 237 -23.33 18.78 10.43
N LYS A 238 -22.71 17.61 10.17
CA LYS A 238 -22.44 17.14 8.80
C LYS A 238 -23.72 16.93 8.00
N PHE A 239 -24.78 16.42 8.62
CA PHE A 239 -26.07 16.22 7.98
C PHE A 239 -27.13 17.11 8.65
N ARG A 240 -28.01 17.71 7.83
CA ARG A 240 -29.19 18.46 8.28
C ARG A 240 -30.27 17.48 8.79
N ALA A 241 -31.31 18.03 9.42
CA ALA A 241 -32.45 17.23 9.90
C ALA A 241 -33.20 16.51 8.77
N ASP A 242 -33.15 17.03 7.53
CA ASP A 242 -33.70 16.40 6.32
C ASP A 242 -32.75 15.37 5.69
N GLY A 243 -31.62 15.09 6.32
CA GLY A 243 -30.58 14.18 5.86
C GLY A 243 -29.61 14.76 4.82
N THR A 244 -29.83 15.99 4.34
CA THR A 244 -28.95 16.58 3.32
C THR A 244 -27.57 16.96 3.89
N PRO A 245 -26.46 16.75 3.14
CA PRO A 245 -25.13 17.06 3.61
C PRO A 245 -24.88 18.57 3.71
N ARG A 246 -24.16 19.00 4.74
CA ARG A 246 -23.53 20.31 4.87
C ARG A 246 -22.07 20.21 4.41
N PRO A 247 -21.58 21.17 3.60
CA PRO A 247 -20.17 21.25 3.28
C PRO A 247 -19.31 21.39 4.54
N THR A 248 -18.27 20.56 4.62
CA THR A 248 -17.21 20.65 5.63
C THR A 248 -15.92 21.06 4.90
N PRO A 249 -15.62 22.36 4.80
CA PRO A 249 -14.49 22.81 4.01
C PRO A 249 -13.17 22.30 4.61
N PRO A 250 -12.18 21.95 3.76
CA PRO A 250 -10.84 21.56 4.19
C PRO A 250 -10.11 22.73 4.86
N SER A 251 -9.18 22.44 5.76
CA SER A 251 -8.29 23.44 6.37
C SER A 251 -7.30 24.01 5.35
N ASN A 252 -6.73 23.15 4.49
CA ASN A 252 -5.69 23.56 3.54
C ASN A 252 -5.61 22.64 2.32
N ILE A 253 -6.13 23.10 1.19
CA ILE A 253 -6.19 22.32 -0.04
C ILE A 253 -4.81 22.04 -0.67
N LEU A 254 -3.82 22.91 -0.45
CA LEU A 254 -2.46 22.70 -0.95
C LEU A 254 -1.81 21.53 -0.23
N VAL A 255 -2.05 21.43 1.08
CA VAL A 255 -1.56 20.33 1.92
C VAL A 255 -2.26 19.02 1.57
N VAL A 256 -3.58 19.02 1.29
CA VAL A 256 -4.27 17.84 0.75
C VAL A 256 -3.64 17.38 -0.57
N THR A 257 -3.45 18.31 -1.50
CA THR A 257 -2.91 18.02 -2.83
C THR A 257 -1.48 17.48 -2.74
N LEU A 258 -0.63 18.07 -1.89
CA LEU A 258 0.71 17.58 -1.62
C LEU A 258 0.69 16.17 -1.02
N GLY A 259 -0.23 15.90 -0.09
CA GLY A 259 -0.44 14.58 0.48
C GLY A 259 -0.69 13.51 -0.59
N VAL A 260 -1.58 13.78 -1.55
CA VAL A 260 -1.86 12.86 -2.68
C VAL A 260 -0.63 12.61 -3.55
N PHE A 261 0.17 13.64 -3.86
CA PHE A 261 1.40 13.44 -4.62
C PHE A 261 2.45 12.62 -3.85
N ILE A 262 2.57 12.82 -2.54
CA ILE A 262 3.46 12.00 -1.70
C ILE A 262 2.97 10.55 -1.67
N LEU A 263 1.67 10.31 -1.55
CA LEU A 263 1.08 8.98 -1.61
C LEU A 263 1.34 8.32 -2.97
N TRP A 264 1.16 9.03 -4.07
CA TRP A 264 1.47 8.54 -5.41
C TRP A 264 2.95 8.16 -5.54
N PHE A 265 3.85 9.03 -5.09
CA PHE A 265 5.29 8.75 -5.12
C PHE A 265 5.66 7.52 -4.29
N GLY A 266 5.13 7.40 -3.06
CA GLY A 266 5.33 6.21 -2.22
C GLY A 266 4.73 4.94 -2.83
N TRP A 267 3.68 5.06 -3.64
CA TRP A 267 3.05 3.93 -4.33
C TRP A 267 3.98 3.24 -5.34
N PHE A 268 5.00 3.93 -5.85
CA PHE A 268 6.04 3.29 -6.65
C PHE A 268 6.85 2.30 -5.81
N GLY A 269 7.09 2.58 -4.52
CA GLY A 269 7.65 1.60 -3.59
C GLY A 269 6.65 0.52 -3.19
N PHE A 270 5.39 0.90 -3.01
CA PHE A 270 4.33 -0.02 -2.61
C PHE A 270 4.13 -1.13 -3.66
N ASN A 271 3.88 -0.75 -4.90
CA ASN A 271 3.71 -1.72 -5.98
C ASN A 271 5.07 -2.24 -6.45
N GLY A 272 6.05 -1.37 -6.71
CA GLY A 272 7.36 -1.78 -7.26
C GLY A 272 8.13 -2.74 -6.36
N GLY A 273 8.16 -2.49 -5.05
CA GLY A 273 8.81 -3.37 -4.08
C GLY A 273 8.12 -4.72 -3.95
N SER A 274 6.81 -4.81 -4.25
CA SER A 274 6.04 -6.06 -4.22
C SER A 274 6.36 -7.00 -5.37
N GLN A 275 7.27 -6.64 -6.28
CA GLN A 275 7.93 -7.61 -7.17
C GLN A 275 8.77 -8.63 -6.37
N LEU A 276 9.20 -8.27 -5.16
CA LEU A 276 10.00 -9.10 -4.24
C LEU A 276 11.38 -9.54 -4.73
N ALA A 277 11.74 -9.20 -5.97
CA ALA A 277 13.00 -9.56 -6.59
C ALA A 277 13.53 -8.45 -7.50
N LEU A 278 14.85 -8.32 -7.55
CA LEU A 278 15.66 -7.48 -8.45
C LEU A 278 16.97 -8.19 -8.83
N GLY A 279 17.02 -9.52 -8.69
CA GLY A 279 18.21 -10.35 -8.93
C GLY A 279 18.38 -10.83 -10.37
N SER A 280 17.43 -10.54 -11.27
CA SER A 280 17.50 -11.00 -12.66
C SER A 280 17.03 -9.94 -13.65
N ALA A 281 17.38 -10.14 -14.93
CA ALA A 281 16.86 -9.30 -16.02
C ALA A 281 15.32 -9.38 -16.14
N GLY A 282 14.73 -10.54 -15.83
CA GLY A 282 13.28 -10.72 -15.80
C GLY A 282 12.63 -9.87 -14.72
N ASP A 283 13.18 -9.90 -13.49
CA ASP A 283 12.66 -9.13 -12.36
C ASP A 283 12.74 -7.62 -12.61
N ALA A 284 13.87 -7.15 -13.17
CA ALA A 284 14.03 -5.74 -13.51
C ALA A 284 13.01 -5.28 -14.56
N VAL A 285 12.72 -6.12 -15.56
CA VAL A 285 11.69 -5.82 -16.58
C VAL A 285 10.29 -5.84 -15.95
N ALA A 286 9.97 -6.84 -15.13
CA ALA A 286 8.69 -6.93 -14.44
C ALA A 286 8.44 -5.71 -13.53
N MET A 287 9.43 -5.32 -12.72
CA MET A 287 9.35 -4.13 -11.86
C MET A 287 9.13 -2.85 -12.68
N SER A 288 9.71 -2.74 -13.87
CA SER A 288 9.46 -1.60 -14.76
C SER A 288 8.01 -1.53 -15.24
N HIS A 289 7.39 -2.67 -15.57
CA HIS A 289 5.98 -2.73 -15.95
C HIS A 289 5.08 -2.31 -14.78
N VAL A 290 5.39 -2.79 -13.58
CA VAL A 290 4.69 -2.45 -12.33
C VAL A 290 4.65 -0.94 -12.11
N LEU A 291 5.79 -0.26 -12.25
CA LEU A 291 5.87 1.21 -12.08
C LEU A 291 5.06 1.96 -13.16
N VAL A 292 5.15 1.53 -14.42
CA VAL A 292 4.42 2.14 -15.54
C VAL A 292 2.91 2.00 -15.33
N ASN A 293 2.43 0.80 -15.00
CA ASN A 293 1.02 0.54 -14.76
C ASN A 293 0.47 1.29 -13.56
N THR A 294 1.26 1.36 -12.48
CA THR A 294 0.92 2.16 -11.28
C THR A 294 0.68 3.62 -11.67
N ASN A 295 1.58 4.21 -12.47
CA ASN A 295 1.44 5.60 -12.91
C ASN A 295 0.25 5.81 -13.87
N LEU A 296 0.08 4.92 -14.85
CA LEU A 296 -0.99 5.02 -15.85
C LEU A 296 -2.37 4.89 -15.21
N ALA A 297 -2.54 3.96 -14.26
CA ALA A 297 -3.81 3.78 -13.56
C ALA A 297 -4.19 5.01 -12.71
N ALA A 298 -3.22 5.61 -12.02
CA ALA A 298 -3.41 6.84 -11.27
C ALA A 298 -3.84 8.01 -12.17
N CYS A 299 -3.11 8.24 -13.27
CA CYS A 299 -3.46 9.24 -14.28
C CYS A 299 -4.88 9.04 -14.84
N ALA A 300 -5.21 7.79 -15.20
CA ALA A 300 -6.53 7.45 -15.74
C ALA A 300 -7.64 7.64 -14.70
N GLY A 301 -7.38 7.28 -13.44
CA GLY A 301 -8.30 7.50 -12.32
C GLY A 301 -8.62 8.97 -12.10
N VAL A 302 -7.61 9.85 -12.15
CA VAL A 302 -7.81 11.32 -12.10
C VAL A 302 -8.71 11.79 -13.24
N MET A 303 -8.36 11.44 -14.48
CA MET A 303 -9.07 11.92 -15.67
C MET A 303 -10.53 11.44 -15.69
N ALA A 304 -10.75 10.17 -15.32
CA ALA A 304 -12.08 9.58 -15.27
C ALA A 304 -12.91 10.18 -14.12
N ALA A 305 -12.33 10.39 -12.94
CA ALA A 305 -13.01 11.04 -11.82
C ALA A 305 -13.37 12.51 -12.12
N LEU A 306 -12.49 13.27 -12.78
CA LEU A 306 -12.80 14.63 -13.22
C LEU A 306 -13.95 14.65 -14.24
N ALA A 307 -13.91 13.76 -15.24
CA ALA A 307 -14.99 13.62 -16.20
C ALA A 307 -16.31 13.21 -15.52
N GLY A 308 -16.27 12.19 -14.64
CA GLY A 308 -17.42 11.68 -13.89
C GLY A 308 -18.01 12.71 -12.93
N SER A 309 -17.17 13.50 -12.24
CA SER A 309 -17.60 14.53 -11.30
C SER A 309 -18.47 15.59 -11.97
N ARG A 310 -18.18 15.96 -13.22
CA ARG A 310 -19.00 16.93 -13.96
C ARG A 310 -20.45 16.47 -14.15
N TYR A 311 -20.66 15.17 -14.36
CA TYR A 311 -21.99 14.56 -14.52
C TYR A 311 -22.64 14.22 -13.17
N LEU A 312 -21.88 13.65 -12.24
CA LEU A 312 -22.40 13.17 -10.95
C LEU A 312 -22.59 14.29 -9.93
N LEU A 313 -21.70 15.28 -9.92
CA LEU A 313 -21.65 16.38 -8.94
C LEU A 313 -22.00 17.74 -9.57
N GLY A 314 -22.19 17.80 -10.89
CA GLY A 314 -22.60 19.01 -11.62
C GLY A 314 -21.47 20.01 -11.91
N ARG A 315 -20.25 19.73 -11.46
CA ARG A 315 -19.05 20.59 -11.62
C ARG A 315 -17.79 19.73 -11.67
N MET A 316 -16.70 20.28 -12.17
CA MET A 316 -15.38 19.68 -11.92
C MET A 316 -15.07 19.77 -10.43
N ASP A 317 -14.77 18.63 -9.82
CA ASP A 317 -14.54 18.55 -8.38
C ASP A 317 -13.10 18.11 -8.08
N LEU A 318 -12.38 18.93 -7.30
CA LEU A 318 -10.99 18.69 -6.96
C LEU A 318 -10.83 17.43 -6.09
N PHE A 319 -11.69 17.22 -5.10
CA PHE A 319 -11.62 16.05 -4.23
C PHE A 319 -11.95 14.76 -4.99
N ALA A 320 -12.86 14.82 -5.96
CA ALA A 320 -13.08 13.70 -6.88
C ALA A 320 -11.81 13.38 -7.68
N GLY A 321 -11.12 14.40 -8.23
CA GLY A 321 -9.85 14.18 -8.94
C GLY A 321 -8.74 13.59 -8.05
N LEU A 322 -8.56 14.15 -6.85
CA LEU A 322 -7.56 13.72 -5.86
C LEU A 322 -7.82 12.28 -5.36
N ASN A 323 -9.06 11.97 -4.96
CA ASN A 323 -9.45 10.60 -4.61
C ASN A 323 -9.46 9.67 -5.84
N GLY A 324 -9.67 10.21 -7.04
CA GLY A 324 -9.54 9.47 -8.30
C GLY A 324 -8.12 8.97 -8.55
N ALA A 325 -7.10 9.76 -8.21
CA ALA A 325 -5.71 9.31 -8.24
C ALA A 325 -5.50 8.11 -7.31
N ILE A 326 -5.91 8.25 -6.04
CA ILE A 326 -5.79 7.19 -5.03
C ILE A 326 -6.55 5.95 -5.45
N ALA A 327 -7.80 6.08 -5.87
CA ALA A 327 -8.62 4.96 -6.32
C ALA A 327 -8.03 4.26 -7.55
N GLY A 328 -7.43 5.01 -8.48
CA GLY A 328 -6.70 4.46 -9.61
C GLY A 328 -5.49 3.62 -9.18
N LEU A 329 -4.69 4.17 -8.25
CA LEU A 329 -3.56 3.47 -7.63
C LEU A 329 -4.02 2.19 -6.91
N VAL A 330 -5.02 2.29 -6.03
CA VAL A 330 -5.62 1.15 -5.31
C VAL A 330 -6.13 0.08 -6.26
N SER A 331 -6.76 0.47 -7.37
CA SER A 331 -7.38 -0.49 -8.29
C SER A 331 -6.33 -1.31 -9.04
N ILE A 332 -5.16 -0.76 -9.33
CA ILE A 332 -4.09 -1.50 -10.03
C ILE A 332 -3.20 -2.30 -9.08
N THR A 333 -3.22 -2.02 -7.77
CA THR A 333 -2.42 -2.70 -6.74
C THR A 333 -2.56 -4.23 -6.73
N ALA A 334 -3.70 -4.80 -7.14
CA ALA A 334 -3.91 -6.25 -7.20
C ALA A 334 -3.16 -6.94 -8.34
N GLY A 335 -2.88 -6.23 -9.43
CA GLY A 335 -2.21 -6.76 -10.62
C GLY A 335 -1.49 -5.67 -11.40
N PRO A 336 -0.49 -4.99 -10.81
CA PRO A 336 0.27 -3.98 -11.51
C PRO A 336 1.29 -4.58 -12.47
N ASP A 337 1.51 -5.90 -12.42
CA ASP A 337 2.38 -6.69 -13.28
C ASP A 337 1.75 -7.07 -14.64
N ILE A 338 0.49 -6.69 -14.88
CA ILE A 338 -0.20 -6.89 -16.17
C ILE A 338 0.65 -6.31 -17.33
N THR A 339 0.99 -7.14 -18.31
CA THR A 339 1.91 -6.75 -19.39
C THR A 339 1.31 -5.74 -20.36
N ASP A 340 0.01 -5.83 -20.62
CA ASP A 340 -0.73 -4.96 -21.51
C ASP A 340 -1.13 -3.66 -20.79
N HIS A 341 -0.30 -2.62 -20.89
CA HIS A 341 -0.45 -1.35 -20.14
C HIS A 341 -1.79 -0.62 -20.33
N TYR A 342 -2.51 -0.86 -21.43
CA TYR A 342 -3.83 -0.25 -21.63
C TYR A 342 -4.87 -0.76 -20.62
N TRP A 343 -4.70 -1.97 -20.07
CA TRP A 343 -5.55 -2.47 -19.00
C TRP A 343 -5.36 -1.68 -17.71
N ALA A 344 -4.14 -1.28 -17.37
CA ALA A 344 -3.91 -0.42 -16.20
C ALA A 344 -4.68 0.92 -16.32
N VAL A 345 -4.75 1.50 -17.52
CA VAL A 345 -5.56 2.69 -17.80
C VAL A 345 -7.05 2.42 -17.58
N ILE A 346 -7.58 1.31 -18.10
CA ILE A 346 -9.01 0.95 -17.95
C ILE A 346 -9.37 0.69 -16.49
N ILE A 347 -8.56 -0.12 -15.80
CA ILE A 347 -8.74 -0.48 -14.39
C ILE A 347 -8.72 0.78 -13.52
N GLY A 348 -7.73 1.65 -13.72
CA GLY A 348 -7.60 2.90 -12.99
C GLY A 348 -8.75 3.87 -13.25
N ALA A 349 -9.17 4.03 -14.51
CA ALA A 349 -10.30 4.88 -14.89
C ALA A 349 -11.62 4.43 -14.23
N ILE A 350 -11.91 3.12 -14.25
CA ILE A 350 -13.10 2.57 -13.59
C ILE A 350 -13.00 2.75 -12.08
N GLY A 351 -11.82 2.54 -11.49
CA GLY A 351 -11.56 2.82 -10.07
C GLY A 351 -11.89 4.26 -9.67
N GLY A 352 -11.44 5.24 -10.45
CA GLY A 352 -11.74 6.66 -10.22
C GLY A 352 -13.25 6.99 -10.30
N LEU A 353 -13.97 6.37 -11.23
CA LEU A 353 -15.43 6.52 -11.35
C LEU A 353 -16.17 5.87 -10.17
N ILE A 354 -15.76 4.66 -9.78
CA ILE A 354 -16.31 3.93 -8.62
C ILE A 354 -16.14 4.76 -7.35
N CYS A 355 -14.95 5.32 -7.13
CA CYS A 355 -14.68 6.19 -5.99
C CYS A 355 -15.60 7.42 -6.00
N THR A 356 -15.69 8.12 -7.13
CA THR A 356 -16.54 9.32 -7.27
C THR A 356 -18.02 9.01 -6.99
N ALA A 357 -18.52 7.89 -7.52
CA ALA A 357 -19.89 7.42 -7.25
C ALA A 357 -20.08 7.00 -5.78
N GLY A 358 -19.07 6.34 -5.21
CA GLY A 358 -19.06 5.88 -3.82
C GLY A 358 -19.11 7.03 -2.82
N LEU A 359 -18.38 8.13 -3.04
CA LEU A 359 -18.45 9.35 -2.23
C LEU A 359 -19.90 9.84 -2.13
N LYS A 360 -20.57 9.97 -3.28
CA LYS A 360 -21.98 10.38 -3.35
C LYS A 360 -22.93 9.37 -2.70
N ALA A 361 -22.62 8.07 -2.78
CA ALA A 361 -23.41 7.02 -2.17
C ALA A 361 -23.33 7.08 -0.63
N LEU A 362 -22.14 7.24 -0.06
CA LEU A 362 -21.95 7.37 1.39
C LEU A 362 -22.66 8.61 1.94
N GLU A 363 -22.58 9.75 1.25
CA GLU A 363 -23.31 10.96 1.66
C GLU A 363 -24.84 10.73 1.67
N ARG A 364 -25.38 10.00 0.69
CA ARG A 364 -26.82 9.64 0.65
C ARG A 364 -27.22 8.69 1.77
N LEU A 365 -26.31 7.81 2.19
CA LEU A 365 -26.50 6.88 3.30
C LEU A 365 -26.19 7.53 4.66
N GLN A 366 -25.83 8.82 4.67
CA GLN A 366 -25.42 9.56 5.86
C GLN A 366 -24.20 8.95 6.59
N LEU A 367 -23.34 8.26 5.84
CA LEU A 367 -22.07 7.72 6.32
C LEU A 367 -20.99 8.78 6.11
N ASP A 368 -20.51 9.38 7.20
CA ASP A 368 -19.52 10.45 7.17
C ASP A 368 -18.09 9.90 7.18
N ASP A 369 -17.55 9.78 5.98
CA ASP A 369 -16.13 9.55 5.73
C ASP A 369 -15.46 10.91 5.44
N VAL A 370 -14.47 11.29 6.26
CA VAL A 370 -13.90 12.65 6.20
C VAL A 370 -13.05 12.88 4.96
N VAL A 371 -12.30 11.87 4.54
CA VAL A 371 -11.33 11.97 3.44
C VAL A 371 -11.77 11.23 2.18
N GLY A 372 -12.80 10.37 2.29
CA GLY A 372 -13.21 9.49 1.20
C GLY A 372 -12.43 8.18 1.18
N ALA A 373 -11.97 7.70 2.34
CA ALA A 373 -11.17 6.51 2.47
C ALA A 373 -11.89 5.24 2.00
N VAL A 374 -13.15 5.05 2.37
CA VAL A 374 -13.94 3.86 2.01
C VAL A 374 -14.12 3.76 0.49
N PRO A 375 -14.55 4.79 -0.26
CA PRO A 375 -14.65 4.65 -1.71
C PRO A 375 -13.28 4.51 -2.40
N ALA A 376 -12.25 5.22 -1.93
CA ALA A 376 -10.91 5.19 -2.53
C ALA A 376 -10.15 3.89 -2.26
N HIS A 377 -10.38 3.25 -1.11
CA HIS A 377 -9.67 2.03 -0.71
C HIS A 377 -10.56 0.79 -0.78
N LEU A 378 -11.73 0.78 -0.16
CA LEU A 378 -12.60 -0.39 -0.14
C LEU A 378 -13.22 -0.66 -1.50
N PHE A 379 -13.97 0.29 -2.06
CA PHE A 379 -14.72 0.04 -3.30
C PHE A 379 -13.79 -0.13 -4.49
N ALA A 380 -12.76 0.73 -4.59
CA ALA A 380 -11.72 0.60 -5.60
C ALA A 380 -10.87 -0.67 -5.41
N GLY A 381 -10.61 -1.10 -4.17
CA GLY A 381 -9.84 -2.32 -3.88
C GLY A 381 -10.60 -3.60 -4.25
N ILE A 382 -11.90 -3.65 -3.96
CA ILE A 382 -12.80 -4.73 -4.43
C ILE A 382 -12.77 -4.78 -5.96
N TRP A 383 -12.94 -3.63 -6.61
CA TRP A 383 -12.87 -3.54 -8.07
C TRP A 383 -11.52 -4.01 -8.60
N GLY A 384 -10.41 -3.51 -8.05
CA GLY A 384 -9.05 -3.85 -8.50
C GLY A 384 -8.76 -5.34 -8.42
N THR A 385 -9.13 -5.97 -7.31
CA THR A 385 -8.93 -7.41 -7.09
C THR A 385 -9.72 -8.25 -8.11
N LEU A 386 -10.96 -7.87 -8.40
CA LEU A 386 -11.77 -8.55 -9.42
C LEU A 386 -11.28 -8.23 -10.84
N ALA A 387 -10.90 -6.99 -11.12
CA ALA A 387 -10.44 -6.56 -12.44
C ALA A 387 -9.12 -7.22 -12.83
N ALA A 388 -8.19 -7.38 -11.88
CA ALA A 388 -6.96 -8.13 -12.07
C ALA A 388 -7.25 -9.57 -12.51
N SER A 389 -8.23 -10.26 -11.91
CA SER A 389 -8.60 -11.62 -12.36
C SER A 389 -9.17 -11.68 -13.78
N ILE A 390 -9.98 -10.69 -14.15
CA ILE A 390 -10.59 -10.62 -15.50
C ILE A 390 -9.51 -10.50 -16.57
N VAL A 391 -8.42 -9.81 -16.28
CA VAL A 391 -7.37 -9.49 -17.25
C VAL A 391 -6.20 -10.47 -17.19
N ALA A 392 -5.74 -10.82 -15.99
CA ALA A 392 -4.56 -11.68 -15.76
C ALA A 392 -4.90 -13.19 -15.74
N GLY A 393 -6.20 -13.55 -15.70
CA GLY A 393 -6.64 -14.94 -15.81
C GLY A 393 -6.71 -15.71 -14.48
N ALA A 394 -6.65 -15.02 -13.34
CA ALA A 394 -6.90 -15.64 -12.03
C ALA A 394 -8.35 -16.14 -11.91
N ASP A 395 -8.60 -17.12 -11.05
CA ASP A 395 -9.96 -17.62 -10.83
C ASP A 395 -10.81 -16.55 -10.11
N ILE A 396 -11.76 -15.98 -10.85
CA ILE A 396 -12.65 -14.92 -10.33
C ILE A 396 -13.48 -15.38 -9.13
N ALA A 397 -13.82 -16.67 -9.03
CA ALA A 397 -14.56 -17.20 -7.89
C ALA A 397 -13.67 -17.22 -6.63
N VAL A 398 -12.39 -17.57 -6.77
CA VAL A 398 -11.40 -17.51 -5.69
C VAL A 398 -11.15 -16.06 -5.28
N GLN A 399 -11.01 -15.14 -6.24
CA GLN A 399 -10.87 -13.71 -5.92
C GLN A 399 -12.08 -13.16 -5.16
N ALA A 400 -13.29 -13.46 -5.62
CA ALA A 400 -14.51 -13.04 -4.94
C ALA A 400 -14.63 -13.66 -3.54
N LEU A 401 -14.27 -14.93 -3.38
CA LEU A 401 -14.22 -15.60 -2.08
C LEU A 401 -13.23 -14.89 -1.14
N GLY A 402 -12.02 -14.59 -1.61
CA GLY A 402 -11.01 -13.90 -0.80
C GLY A 402 -11.47 -12.51 -0.36
N VAL A 403 -12.01 -11.71 -1.28
CA VAL A 403 -12.60 -10.39 -0.97
C VAL A 403 -13.70 -10.50 0.11
N LEU A 404 -14.60 -11.47 -0.04
CA LEU A 404 -15.71 -11.67 0.90
C LEU A 404 -15.26 -12.22 2.25
N ALA A 405 -14.33 -13.19 2.27
CA ALA A 405 -13.83 -13.80 3.49
C ALA A 405 -13.02 -12.79 4.32
N ILE A 406 -12.10 -12.07 3.67
CA ILE A 406 -11.32 -10.99 4.30
C ILE A 406 -12.27 -9.89 4.78
N GLY A 407 -13.22 -9.46 3.94
CA GLY A 407 -14.18 -8.44 4.31
C GLY A 407 -15.05 -8.82 5.50
N ALA A 408 -15.61 -10.03 5.49
CA ALA A 408 -16.43 -10.54 6.58
C ALA A 408 -15.65 -10.61 7.90
N PHE A 409 -14.42 -11.12 7.88
CA PHE A 409 -13.55 -11.18 9.05
C PHE A 409 -13.19 -9.79 9.58
N VAL A 410 -12.60 -8.95 8.72
CA VAL A 410 -12.10 -7.63 9.13
C VAL A 410 -13.24 -6.74 9.61
N PHE A 411 -14.35 -6.68 8.87
CA PHE A 411 -15.51 -5.88 9.27
C PHE A 411 -16.07 -6.36 10.59
N THR A 412 -16.29 -7.67 10.75
CA THR A 412 -16.91 -8.23 11.96
C THR A 412 -16.04 -8.00 13.19
N ILE A 413 -14.75 -8.35 13.13
CA ILE A 413 -13.84 -8.19 14.28
C ILE A 413 -13.62 -6.71 14.59
N SER A 414 -13.47 -5.85 13.58
CA SER A 414 -13.35 -4.41 13.79
C SER A 414 -14.62 -3.82 14.40
N TRP A 415 -15.80 -4.22 13.93
CA TRP A 415 -17.07 -3.75 14.46
C TRP A 415 -17.26 -4.17 15.92
N VAL A 416 -17.00 -5.44 16.25
CA VAL A 416 -17.03 -5.93 17.64
C VAL A 416 -16.06 -5.15 18.52
N LEU A 417 -14.82 -4.94 18.06
CA LEU A 417 -13.82 -4.17 18.80
C LEU A 417 -14.28 -2.73 19.05
N TRP A 418 -14.79 -2.04 18.02
CA TRP A 418 -15.33 -0.69 18.17
C TRP A 418 -16.49 -0.64 19.17
N GLN A 419 -17.39 -1.63 19.16
CA GLN A 419 -18.49 -1.72 20.12
C GLN A 419 -17.98 -1.93 21.55
N VAL A 420 -17.01 -2.81 21.76
CA VAL A 420 -16.38 -3.03 23.08
C VAL A 420 -15.72 -1.75 23.58
N LEU A 421 -14.98 -1.05 22.72
CA LEU A 421 -14.35 0.23 23.04
C LEU A 421 -15.39 1.31 23.33
N ALA A 422 -16.52 1.32 22.62
CA ALA A 422 -17.61 2.26 22.86
C ALA A 422 -18.27 2.05 24.23
N MET A 423 -18.42 0.79 24.65
CA MET A 423 -18.98 0.43 25.96
C MET A 423 -18.03 0.69 27.14
N THR A 424 -16.71 0.73 26.91
CA THR A 424 -15.70 0.78 27.98
C THR A 424 -14.99 2.14 28.11
N LEU A 425 -14.57 2.76 27.01
CA LEU A 425 -13.69 3.94 27.02
C LEU A 425 -14.28 5.18 26.31
N SER A 426 -15.46 5.02 25.69
CA SER A 426 -16.01 5.89 24.65
C SER A 426 -15.13 5.94 23.39
N VAL A 427 -15.78 5.88 22.22
CA VAL A 427 -15.12 6.02 20.90
C VAL A 427 -15.15 7.44 20.37
N ARG A 428 -16.01 8.29 20.93
CA ARG A 428 -16.23 9.67 20.46
C ARG A 428 -15.89 10.67 21.54
N VAL A 429 -15.31 11.80 21.14
CA VAL A 429 -15.13 12.96 22.02
C VAL A 429 -16.48 13.58 22.41
N THR A 430 -16.49 14.40 23.47
CA THR A 430 -17.73 15.07 23.91
C THR A 430 -18.24 16.05 22.84
N PRO A 431 -19.54 16.36 22.80
CA PRO A 431 -20.08 17.35 21.85
C PRO A 431 -19.43 18.74 21.99
N GLU A 432 -18.94 19.08 23.17
CA GLU A 432 -18.19 20.31 23.43
C GLU A 432 -16.82 20.27 22.75
N VAL A 433 -16.01 19.24 23.02
CA VAL A 433 -14.70 19.05 22.36
C VAL A 433 -14.85 18.96 20.85
N GLU A 434 -15.87 18.29 20.33
CA GLU A 434 -16.07 18.22 18.88
C GLU A 434 -16.43 19.57 18.26
N ARG A 435 -17.16 20.44 18.97
CA ARG A 435 -17.47 21.82 18.52
C ARG A 435 -16.25 22.73 18.61
N LEU A 436 -15.48 22.64 19.70
CA LEU A 436 -14.27 23.41 19.92
C LEU A 436 -13.13 22.99 18.98
N GLY A 437 -13.01 21.69 18.73
CA GLY A 437 -11.90 21.06 18.00
C GLY A 437 -11.02 20.25 18.94
N GLN A 438 -10.51 19.11 18.45
CA GLN A 438 -9.62 18.22 19.21
C GLN A 438 -8.25 18.87 19.48
N ASP A 439 -7.83 19.83 18.65
CA ASP A 439 -6.55 20.53 18.84
C ASP A 439 -6.56 21.27 20.19
N VAL A 440 -7.61 22.03 20.47
CA VAL A 440 -7.76 22.72 21.76
C VAL A 440 -8.26 21.76 22.83
N GLY A 441 -9.31 20.99 22.54
CA GLY A 441 -10.03 20.19 23.55
C GLY A 441 -9.31 18.92 24.02
N GLU A 442 -8.30 18.43 23.30
CA GLU A 442 -7.47 17.29 23.73
C GLU A 442 -5.97 17.58 23.76
N LEU A 443 -5.45 18.51 22.93
CA LEU A 443 -4.00 18.83 22.90
C LEU A 443 -3.63 20.15 23.58
N GLY A 444 -4.57 21.08 23.73
CA GLY A 444 -4.30 22.43 24.25
C GLY A 444 -3.44 23.29 23.32
N ILE A 445 -3.45 23.03 22.01
CA ILE A 445 -2.71 23.82 21.01
C ILE A 445 -3.59 24.22 19.83
N GLU A 446 -3.16 25.22 19.06
CA GLU A 446 -3.83 25.64 17.83
C GLU A 446 -2.91 25.45 16.62
N ALA A 447 -3.43 24.85 15.54
CA ALA A 447 -2.66 24.61 14.33
C ALA A 447 -2.39 25.89 13.51
N TYR A 448 -3.28 26.88 13.59
CA TYR A 448 -3.26 28.10 12.76
C TYR A 448 -3.56 29.37 13.57
N PRO A 449 -2.78 29.67 14.64
CA PRO A 449 -3.10 30.73 15.61
C PRO A 449 -3.19 32.13 14.96
N GLU A 450 -2.42 32.38 13.91
CA GLU A 450 -2.39 33.68 13.21
C GLU A 450 -3.48 33.82 12.11
N PHE A 451 -4.21 32.73 11.79
CA PHE A 451 -5.18 32.70 10.69
C PHE A 451 -6.62 32.45 11.16
N VAL A 452 -6.81 32.09 12.43
CA VAL A 452 -8.13 31.78 13.00
C VAL A 452 -8.27 32.52 14.34
N VAL A 453 -9.17 33.50 14.41
CA VAL A 453 -9.53 34.14 15.68
C VAL A 453 -10.49 33.21 16.42
N MET A 454 -10.00 32.49 17.42
CA MET A 454 -10.85 31.79 18.39
C MET A 454 -11.27 32.78 19.50
N PRO A 455 -12.46 32.63 20.12
CA PRO A 455 -12.88 33.52 21.20
C PRO A 455 -11.88 33.48 22.36
N GLU A 456 -11.46 34.65 22.87
CA GLU A 456 -10.44 34.83 23.94
C GLU A 456 -10.73 34.08 25.26
N GLU A 457 -11.94 33.55 25.45
CA GLU A 457 -12.40 32.95 26.71
C GLU A 457 -11.64 31.67 27.13
N VAL A 458 -10.81 31.07 26.27
CA VAL A 458 -10.15 29.78 26.57
C VAL A 458 -8.81 29.95 27.31
N PHE A 459 -8.20 31.13 27.28
CA PHE A 459 -6.91 31.39 27.96
C PHE A 459 -7.02 32.29 29.20
N ALA A 460 -8.25 32.62 29.63
CA ALA A 460 -8.48 33.57 30.72
C ALA A 460 -8.38 32.98 32.13
N ASP A 461 -8.25 31.65 32.29
CA ASP A 461 -8.09 31.01 33.60
C ASP A 461 -6.63 30.59 33.81
N GLY A 462 -5.80 31.60 34.10
CA GLY A 462 -4.39 31.46 34.46
C GLY A 462 -3.99 32.47 35.54
N GLU A 463 -4.59 32.35 36.73
CA GLU A 463 -3.95 32.65 38.02
C GLU A 463 -3.52 31.34 38.70
#